data_AF-V2UXU3-F1
#
_entry.id   AF-V2UXU3-F1
#
_cell.length_a   1.000
_cell.length_b   1.000
_cell.length_c   1.000
_cell.angle_alpha   90.00
_cell.angle_beta   90.00
_cell.angle_gamma   90.00
#
_symmetry.space_group_name_H-M   'P 1'
#
loop_
_entity.id
_entity.type
_entity.pdbx_description
1 polymer ?
#
loop_
_entity_poly.entity_id
_entity_poly.type
_entity_poly.pdbx_seq_one_letter_code
_entity_poly.pdbx_strand_id
1 'polypeptide(L)'
;MFLTQDQIYGGFTIQEYRKQLNDSGRKEYDEAWGIDFGDPNKTLFIYDQETHPENLIEHPMCGKMLDNFLNFIRTNPTALHERDEHGNQLLHREAIAGNFLFVQALLEHKLDKSIPNNQSMTALDLARKMGWENITNLLD
;
A
#
# COMPACT_ATOMS: atom_id res chain seq x y z
N MET A 1 13.24 8.08 -3.76
CA MET A 1 13.74 6.82 -4.34
C MET A 1 14.36 6.01 -3.22
N PHE A 2 14.38 4.70 -3.33
CA PHE A 2 15.15 3.83 -2.45
C PHE A 2 15.85 2.76 -3.28
N LEU A 3 16.94 2.23 -2.73
CA LEU A 3 17.74 1.19 -3.36
C LEU A 3 17.68 -0.07 -2.51
N THR A 4 17.48 -1.20 -3.16
CA THR A 4 17.55 -2.53 -2.55
C THR A 4 17.80 -3.56 -3.63
N GLN A 5 18.59 -4.59 -3.33
CA GLN A 5 18.96 -5.65 -4.28
C GLN A 5 19.50 -5.11 -5.62
N ASP A 6 20.34 -4.07 -5.54
CA ASP A 6 20.91 -3.39 -6.71
C ASP A 6 19.88 -2.82 -7.70
N GLN A 7 18.63 -2.65 -7.26
CA GLN A 7 17.56 -2.03 -8.02
C GLN A 7 17.09 -0.74 -7.35
N ILE A 8 16.68 0.21 -8.19
CA ILE A 8 16.15 1.49 -7.76
C ILE A 8 14.65 1.51 -7.93
N TYR A 9 13.97 1.95 -6.89
CA TYR A 9 12.54 2.15 -6.87
C TYR A 9 12.24 3.65 -6.67
N GLY A 10 11.29 4.16 -7.44
CA GLY A 10 11.01 5.57 -7.63
C GLY A 10 12.01 6.24 -8.58
N GLY A 11 12.40 7.49 -8.28
CA GLY A 11 13.36 8.21 -9.12
C GLY A 11 12.75 8.79 -10.40
N PHE A 12 11.45 9.08 -10.38
CA PHE A 12 10.69 9.59 -11.54
C PHE A 12 11.39 10.74 -12.26
N THR A 13 11.76 11.80 -11.55
CA THR A 13 12.41 12.97 -12.14
C THR A 13 13.82 12.68 -12.65
N ILE A 14 14.51 11.71 -12.03
CA ILE A 14 15.82 11.25 -12.49
C ILE A 14 15.67 10.52 -13.83
N GLN A 15 14.71 9.60 -13.95
CA GLN A 15 14.46 8.91 -15.21
C GLN A 15 13.98 9.88 -16.31
N GLU A 16 13.11 10.84 -16.00
CA GLU A 16 12.68 11.87 -16.96
C GLU A 16 13.85 12.75 -17.45
N TYR A 17 14.80 13.06 -16.58
CA TYR A 17 16.03 13.74 -17.00
C TYR A 17 16.92 12.82 -17.85
N ARG A 18 17.15 11.58 -17.43
CA ARG A 18 17.99 10.59 -18.15
C ARG A 18 17.45 10.23 -19.54
N LYS A 19 16.15 10.38 -19.79
CA LYS A 19 15.55 10.26 -21.14
C LYS A 19 16.08 11.30 -22.14
N GLN A 20 16.53 12.46 -21.66
CA GLN A 20 17.06 13.55 -22.50
C GLN A 20 18.55 13.35 -22.83
N LEU A 21 19.24 12.48 -22.08
CA LEU A 21 20.65 12.18 -22.28
C LEU A 21 20.83 11.15 -23.40
N ASN A 22 22.00 11.14 -24.03
CA ASN A 22 22.44 10.01 -24.86
C ASN A 22 23.08 8.92 -23.98
N ASP A 23 23.52 7.81 -24.58
CA ASP A 23 24.09 6.68 -23.83
C ASP A 23 25.33 7.05 -23.02
N SER A 24 26.23 7.90 -23.56
CA SER A 24 27.41 8.37 -22.83
C SER A 24 27.03 9.24 -21.64
N GLY A 25 26.09 10.18 -21.84
CA GLY A 25 25.62 11.06 -20.78
C GLY A 25 24.91 10.31 -19.67
N ARG A 26 24.14 9.25 -20.00
CA ARG A 26 23.56 8.36 -18.98
C ARG A 26 24.64 7.64 -18.18
N LYS A 27 25.66 7.11 -18.85
CA LYS A 27 26.76 6.42 -18.18
C LYS A 27 27.54 7.35 -17.23
N GLU A 28 27.86 8.57 -17.69
CA GLU A 28 28.53 9.58 -16.85
C GLU A 28 27.65 10.00 -15.65
N TYR A 29 26.33 10.13 -15.86
CA TYR A 29 25.39 10.43 -14.79
C TYR A 29 25.34 9.32 -13.74
N ASP A 30 25.23 8.07 -14.17
CA ASP A 30 25.19 6.89 -13.30
C ASP A 30 26.52 6.74 -12.52
N GLU A 31 27.66 6.95 -13.17
CA GLU A 31 28.99 6.97 -12.55
C GLU A 31 29.13 8.08 -11.49
N ALA A 32 28.61 9.27 -11.77
CA ALA A 32 28.66 10.40 -10.83
C ALA A 32 27.86 10.13 -9.55
N TRP A 33 26.79 9.34 -9.65
CA TRP A 33 25.97 8.93 -8.50
C TRP A 33 26.45 7.61 -7.87
N GLY A 34 27.31 6.86 -8.55
CA GLY A 34 27.71 5.51 -8.14
C GLY A 34 26.54 4.52 -8.15
N ILE A 35 25.55 4.75 -9.02
CA ILE A 35 24.26 4.04 -9.03
C ILE A 35 23.90 3.71 -10.48
N ASP A 36 23.61 2.44 -10.76
CA ASP A 36 23.03 2.02 -12.04
C ASP A 36 21.51 2.27 -12.03
N PHE A 37 21.08 3.29 -12.78
CA PHE A 37 19.67 3.64 -12.89
C PHE A 37 18.91 2.82 -13.95
N GLY A 38 19.59 1.91 -14.65
CA GLY A 38 18.99 1.02 -15.65
C GLY A 38 18.36 1.77 -16.83
N ASP A 39 17.31 1.17 -17.41
CA ASP A 39 16.58 1.71 -18.55
C ASP A 39 15.82 3.01 -18.16
N PRO A 40 16.10 4.17 -18.79
CA PRO A 40 15.42 5.43 -18.49
C PRO A 40 13.91 5.41 -18.81
N ASN A 41 13.43 4.43 -19.58
CA ASN A 41 12.01 4.25 -19.86
C ASN A 41 11.29 3.35 -18.85
N LYS A 42 12.04 2.75 -17.92
CA LYS A 42 11.50 1.85 -16.89
C LYS A 42 11.70 2.46 -15.51
N THR A 43 10.61 2.95 -14.93
CA THR A 43 10.56 3.36 -13.53
C THR A 43 9.94 2.24 -12.72
N LEU A 44 10.69 1.64 -11.80
CA LEU A 44 10.13 0.72 -10.81
C LEU A 44 9.48 1.53 -9.69
N PHE A 45 8.29 1.14 -9.27
CA PHE A 45 7.49 1.81 -8.24
C PHE A 45 7.56 1.08 -6.91
N ILE A 46 7.44 -0.25 -6.94
CA ILE A 46 7.29 -1.09 -5.76
C ILE A 46 8.26 -2.26 -5.81
N TYR A 47 8.79 -2.61 -4.65
CA TYR A 47 9.73 -3.72 -4.47
C TYR A 47 9.23 -4.99 -5.15
N ASP A 48 10.09 -5.58 -5.98
CA ASP A 48 9.89 -6.87 -6.61
C ASP A 48 8.66 -6.96 -7.54
N GLN A 49 8.19 -5.81 -8.07
CA GLN A 49 7.00 -5.74 -8.93
C GLN A 49 7.09 -6.55 -10.24
N GLU A 50 8.30 -6.93 -10.67
CA GLU A 50 8.49 -7.71 -11.89
C GLU A 50 8.21 -9.20 -11.69
N THR A 51 8.54 -9.72 -10.51
CA THR A 51 8.28 -11.12 -10.16
C THR A 51 6.95 -11.28 -9.42
N HIS A 52 6.53 -10.24 -8.69
CA HIS A 52 5.30 -10.17 -7.90
C HIS A 52 4.47 -8.94 -8.34
N PRO A 53 3.83 -8.98 -9.54
CA PRO A 53 3.05 -7.86 -10.06
C PRO A 53 1.84 -7.49 -9.19
N GLU A 54 1.35 -8.41 -8.35
CA GLU A 54 0.32 -8.15 -7.35
C GLU A 54 0.72 -7.07 -6.33
N ASN A 55 2.03 -6.84 -6.14
CA ASN A 55 2.54 -5.77 -5.28
C ASN A 55 2.13 -4.37 -5.78
N LEU A 56 1.76 -4.22 -7.06
CA LEU A 56 1.19 -2.99 -7.63
C LEU A 56 -0.26 -2.75 -7.22
N ILE A 57 -0.94 -3.79 -6.74
CA ILE A 57 -2.35 -3.75 -6.34
C ILE A 57 -2.45 -3.62 -4.81
N GLU A 58 -1.67 -4.40 -4.07
CA GLU A 58 -1.65 -4.41 -2.61
C GLU A 58 -0.22 -4.31 -2.09
N HIS A 59 -0.04 -3.59 -0.99
CA HIS A 59 1.26 -3.41 -0.40
C HIS A 59 1.82 -4.76 0.10
N PRO A 60 3.08 -5.13 -0.22
CA PRO A 60 3.66 -6.43 0.11
C PRO A 60 3.61 -6.78 1.61
N MET A 61 3.68 -5.78 2.49
CA MET A 61 3.56 -6.03 3.94
C MET A 61 2.17 -6.49 4.34
N CYS A 62 1.10 -6.03 3.68
CA CYS A 62 -0.25 -6.48 3.99
C CYS A 62 -0.38 -7.97 3.67
N GLY A 63 0.04 -8.39 2.48
CA GLY A 63 0.06 -9.81 2.09
C GLY A 63 0.89 -10.68 3.03
N LYS A 64 2.13 -10.28 3.34
CA LYS A 64 3.02 -11.03 4.24
C LYS A 64 2.51 -11.11 5.69
N MET A 65 1.73 -10.13 6.13
CA MET A 65 1.22 -10.06 7.50
C MET A 65 -0.19 -10.64 7.65
N LEU A 66 -0.84 -11.06 6.56
CA LEU A 66 -2.22 -11.53 6.58
C LEU A 66 -2.42 -12.71 7.54
N ASP A 67 -1.56 -13.72 7.51
CA ASP A 67 -1.67 -14.88 8.41
C ASP A 67 -1.56 -14.49 9.89
N ASN A 68 -0.64 -13.57 10.21
CA ASN A 68 -0.48 -13.05 11.56
C ASN A 68 -1.70 -12.24 12.01
N PHE A 69 -2.28 -11.45 11.09
CA PHE A 69 -3.48 -10.66 11.33
C PHE A 69 -4.71 -11.55 11.56
N LEU A 70 -4.91 -12.57 10.71
CA LEU A 70 -5.97 -13.57 10.89
C LEU A 70 -5.81 -14.32 12.22
N ASN A 71 -4.59 -14.70 12.57
CA ASN A 71 -4.32 -15.33 13.86
C ASN A 71 -4.65 -14.38 15.04
N PHE A 72 -4.31 -13.09 14.93
CA PHE A 72 -4.63 -12.09 15.93
C PHE A 72 -6.14 -11.93 16.15
N ILE A 73 -6.93 -11.86 15.07
CA ILE A 73 -8.40 -11.78 15.17
C ILE A 73 -8.97 -13.05 15.79
N ARG A 74 -8.45 -14.22 15.39
CA ARG A 74 -8.88 -15.52 15.91
C ARG A 74 -8.63 -15.66 17.40
N THR A 75 -7.49 -15.16 17.91
CA THR A 75 -7.16 -15.23 19.33
C THR A 75 -7.78 -14.10 20.15
N ASN A 76 -8.12 -12.97 19.53
CA ASN A 76 -8.70 -11.80 20.18
C ASN A 76 -9.99 -11.32 19.45
N PRO A 77 -11.09 -12.09 19.48
CA PRO A 77 -12.30 -11.74 18.73
C PRO A 77 -12.94 -10.42 19.19
N THR A 78 -12.70 -9.98 20.43
CA THR A 78 -13.19 -8.68 20.93
C THR A 78 -12.57 -7.50 20.20
N ALA A 79 -11.34 -7.65 19.68
CA ALA A 79 -10.61 -6.59 18.98
C ALA A 79 -11.33 -6.08 17.72
N LEU A 80 -12.23 -6.89 17.16
CA LEU A 80 -13.10 -6.51 16.03
C LEU A 80 -14.01 -5.32 16.36
N HIS A 81 -14.42 -5.19 17.63
CA HIS A 81 -15.40 -4.21 18.07
C HIS A 81 -14.82 -3.14 19.01
N GLU A 82 -13.60 -3.35 19.49
CA GLU A 82 -12.85 -2.35 20.25
C GLU A 82 -12.70 -1.06 19.47
N ARG A 83 -12.82 0.06 20.19
CA ARG A 83 -12.73 1.40 19.62
C ARG A 83 -11.49 2.10 20.14
N ASP A 84 -10.77 2.77 19.25
CA ASP A 84 -9.70 3.69 19.64
C ASP A 84 -10.25 5.02 20.19
N GLU A 85 -9.36 5.95 20.51
CA GLU A 85 -9.68 7.29 21.03
C GLU A 85 -10.56 8.15 20.08
N HIS A 86 -10.60 7.81 18.80
CA HIS A 86 -11.43 8.46 17.79
C HIS A 86 -12.72 7.68 17.51
N GLY A 87 -12.98 6.61 18.26
CA GLY A 87 -14.15 5.77 18.08
C GLY A 87 -14.02 4.79 16.90
N ASN A 88 -12.84 4.67 16.29
CA ASN A 88 -12.64 3.78 15.15
C ASN A 88 -12.56 2.33 15.62
N GLN A 89 -13.35 1.46 14.99
CA GLN A 89 -13.17 0.01 15.08
C GLN A 89 -12.04 -0.46 14.16
N LEU A 90 -11.64 -1.73 14.28
CA LEU A 90 -10.59 -2.31 13.42
C LEU A 90 -10.87 -2.08 11.93
N LEU A 91 -12.12 -2.27 11.47
CA LEU A 91 -12.51 -2.01 10.08
C LEU A 91 -12.24 -0.55 9.63
N HIS A 92 -12.46 0.44 10.49
CA HIS A 92 -12.18 1.84 10.18
C HIS A 92 -10.68 2.08 10.03
N ARG A 93 -9.87 1.51 10.94
CA ARG A 93 -8.41 1.66 10.94
C ARG A 93 -7.80 1.05 9.67
N GLU A 94 -8.24 -0.15 9.30
CA GLU A 94 -7.75 -0.81 8.07
C GLU A 94 -8.22 -0.08 6.80
N ALA A 95 -9.43 0.48 6.80
CA ALA A 95 -9.92 1.31 5.71
C ALA A 95 -9.14 2.63 5.56
N ILE A 96 -8.72 3.27 6.66
CA ILE A 96 -7.83 4.44 6.62
C ILE A 96 -6.46 4.05 6.06
N ALA A 97 -5.92 2.93 6.53
CA ALA A 97 -4.57 2.46 6.20
C ALA A 97 -4.42 1.97 4.75
N GLY A 98 -5.52 1.66 4.07
CA GLY A 98 -5.46 1.13 2.70
C GLY A 98 -5.17 -0.38 2.65
N ASN A 99 -5.32 -1.11 3.76
CA ASN A 99 -5.01 -2.53 3.85
C ASN A 99 -6.18 -3.38 3.28
N PHE A 100 -6.26 -3.45 1.95
CA PHE A 100 -7.38 -4.08 1.25
C PHE A 100 -7.58 -5.55 1.67
N LEU A 101 -6.50 -6.35 1.74
CA LEU A 101 -6.62 -7.75 2.19
C LEU A 101 -7.13 -7.87 3.63
N PHE A 102 -6.78 -6.95 4.51
CA PHE A 102 -7.26 -6.98 5.89
C PHE A 102 -8.73 -6.58 5.97
N VAL A 103 -9.14 -5.55 5.22
CA VAL A 103 -10.56 -5.20 5.09
C VAL A 103 -11.35 -6.40 4.57
N GLN A 104 -10.87 -7.07 3.51
CA GLN A 104 -11.52 -8.26 2.96
C GLN A 104 -11.69 -9.36 4.01
N ALA A 105 -10.62 -9.70 4.74
CA ALA A 105 -10.67 -10.68 5.82
C ALA A 105 -11.66 -10.29 6.93
N LEU A 106 -11.68 -9.01 7.34
CA LEU A 106 -12.59 -8.53 8.37
C LEU A 106 -14.07 -8.66 7.97
N LEU A 107 -14.40 -8.51 6.69
CA LEU A 107 -15.77 -8.65 6.21
C LEU A 107 -16.31 -10.08 6.30
N GLU A 108 -15.44 -11.10 6.29
CA GLU A 108 -15.84 -12.49 6.50
C GLU A 108 -16.44 -12.72 7.90
N HIS A 109 -16.11 -11.85 8.86
CA HIS A 109 -16.64 -11.87 10.22
C HIS A 109 -18.02 -11.20 10.39
N LYS A 110 -18.70 -10.82 9.28
CA LYS A 110 -20.05 -10.20 9.29
C LYS A 110 -20.15 -8.94 10.16
N LEU A 111 -19.10 -8.13 10.17
CA LEU A 111 -19.10 -6.85 10.86
C LEU A 111 -20.16 -5.92 10.28
N ASP A 112 -20.80 -5.12 11.15
CA ASP A 112 -21.69 -4.06 10.72
C ASP A 112 -20.87 -2.89 10.16
N LYS A 113 -20.88 -2.75 8.83
CA LYS A 113 -20.15 -1.70 8.09
C LYS A 113 -20.76 -0.30 8.29
N SER A 114 -21.99 -0.20 8.82
CA SER A 114 -22.72 1.06 8.99
C SER A 114 -22.37 1.81 10.28
N ILE A 115 -21.58 1.19 11.15
CA ILE A 115 -21.17 1.78 12.43
C ILE A 115 -20.31 3.03 12.18
N PRO A 116 -20.68 4.20 12.72
CA PRO A 116 -19.85 5.39 12.64
C PRO A 116 -18.82 5.47 13.79
N ASN A 117 -17.74 6.20 13.54
CA ASN A 117 -16.79 6.66 14.56
C ASN A 117 -17.24 7.98 15.24
N ASN A 118 -16.40 8.57 16.10
CA ASN A 118 -16.74 9.81 16.83
C ASN A 118 -16.92 11.04 15.90
N GLN A 119 -16.44 10.95 14.66
CA GLN A 119 -16.59 11.97 13.63
C GLN A 119 -17.80 11.70 12.72
N SER A 120 -18.68 10.78 13.10
CA SER A 120 -19.85 10.35 12.32
C SER A 120 -19.49 9.77 10.94
N MET A 121 -18.30 9.20 10.79
CA MET A 121 -17.84 8.55 9.55
C MET A 121 -17.80 7.04 9.70
N THR A 122 -18.33 6.32 8.71
CA THR A 122 -18.18 4.87 8.57
C THR A 122 -16.82 4.51 7.98
N ALA A 123 -16.47 3.22 7.98
CA ALA A 123 -15.27 2.74 7.27
C ALA A 123 -15.32 3.06 5.76
N LEU A 124 -16.50 3.03 5.15
CA LEU A 124 -16.70 3.40 3.74
C LEU A 124 -16.42 4.90 3.50
N ASP A 125 -16.91 5.77 4.39
CA ASP A 125 -16.66 7.22 4.29
C ASP A 125 -15.16 7.53 4.40
N LEU A 126 -14.46 6.82 5.29
CA LEU A 126 -13.02 6.96 5.45
C LEU A 126 -12.26 6.46 4.21
N ALA A 127 -12.64 5.31 3.64
CA ALA A 127 -12.04 4.79 2.41
C ALA A 127 -12.21 5.78 1.24
N ARG A 128 -13.42 6.35 1.08
CA ARG A 128 -13.71 7.39 0.08
C ARG A 128 -12.85 8.63 0.30
N LYS A 129 -12.74 9.08 1.55
CA LYS A 129 -11.93 10.25 1.92
C LYS A 129 -10.44 10.07 1.62
N MET A 130 -9.92 8.85 1.77
CA MET A 130 -8.52 8.51 1.47
C MET A 130 -8.28 8.20 -0.02
N GLY A 131 -9.34 8.03 -0.81
CA GLY A 131 -9.22 7.67 -2.22
C GLY A 131 -8.87 6.20 -2.46
N TRP A 132 -9.14 5.32 -1.49
CA TRP A 132 -8.96 3.87 -1.66
C TRP A 132 -10.14 3.29 -2.44
N GLU A 133 -10.10 3.39 -3.77
CA GLU A 133 -11.19 2.94 -4.65
C GLU A 133 -11.47 1.43 -4.52
N ASN A 134 -10.43 0.61 -4.43
CA ASN A 134 -10.54 -0.83 -4.22
C ASN A 134 -11.29 -1.18 -2.92
N ILE A 135 -10.98 -0.49 -1.83
CA ILE A 135 -11.65 -0.68 -0.53
C ILE A 135 -13.06 -0.08 -0.56
N THR A 136 -13.24 1.06 -1.21
CA THR A 136 -14.55 1.69 -1.40
C THR A 136 -15.51 0.73 -2.09
N ASN A 137 -15.10 0.15 -3.22
CA ASN A 137 -15.89 -0.84 -3.97
C ASN A 137 -16.17 -2.12 -3.18
N LEU A 138 -15.30 -2.48 -2.23
CA LEU A 138 -15.46 -3.64 -1.36
C LEU A 138 -16.44 -3.38 -0.19
N LEU A 139 -16.53 -2.13 0.24
CA LEU A 139 -17.36 -1.71 1.37
C LEU A 139 -18.76 -1.24 0.97
N ASP A 140 -18.94 -0.74 -0.26
CA ASP A 140 -20.24 -0.41 -0.87
C ASP A 140 -21.16 -1.65 -0.96
#